data_AF-A0A7V6D0H1-F1
#
_entry.id   AF-A0A7V6D0H1-F1
#
_cell.length_a   1.000
_cell.length_b   1.000
_cell.length_c   1.000
_cell.angle_alpha   90.00
_cell.angle_beta   90.00
_cell.angle_gamma   90.00
#
_symmetry.space_group_name_H-M   'P 1'
#
loop_
_entity.id
_entity.type
_entity.pdbx_description
1 polymer ?
#
loop_
_entity_poly.entity_id
_entity_poly.type
_entity_poly.pdbx_seq_one_letter_code
_entity_poly.pdbx_strand_id
1 'polypeptide(L)'
;MKVPTEYNHPTRRAPHPPSSPVSYDCPRYRKSSVYTNSTLARGGAMQHATRFQMTRRKLLRRAAALATFGPLFKATERVANAQTKSINPYSAPSKLRITDVRACRIASNYDYPIIKIYTNQDVYGLGEVRDAGVEGLALVLKPHIVGQDPLRIEPLLDRIRKFANHRRTGGGYSAIDIALHDIAGKVYGVPVWRLIGSKYRDRIRIYCDTTESKDPKVYAERMKKRKEMGFTFFKMDLGTQLVSHIPGAVDYRGVATEKGLKLLCEFIQAVRDAIGWDMPLAADHFGPLELNDAIRYARAFEPYQLAWAEDMIQVGHLGQGGDAPLNWRAYKD
;
A
#
# COMPACT_ATOMS: atom_id res chain seq x y z
N MET A 1 -3.04 -1.79 53.53
CA MET A 1 -2.08 -0.92 54.27
C MET A 1 -0.86 -0.76 53.38
N LYS A 2 -0.37 0.39 52.95
CA LYS A 2 -0.55 1.80 53.33
C LYS A 2 -0.33 2.65 52.05
N VAL A 3 -1.15 3.69 51.88
CA VAL A 3 -0.75 4.96 51.23
C VAL A 3 0.16 5.71 52.22
N PRO A 4 1.15 6.54 51.82
CA PRO A 4 0.94 7.98 51.48
C PRO A 4 1.98 8.48 50.42
N THR A 5 2.05 9.69 49.85
CA THR A 5 1.39 11.00 49.97
C THR A 5 1.82 11.87 48.77
N GLU A 6 0.87 12.68 48.30
CA GLU A 6 0.93 14.04 47.75
C GLU A 6 2.25 14.67 47.25
N TYR A 7 2.16 15.33 46.08
CA TYR A 7 2.80 16.62 45.83
C TYR A 7 1.88 17.52 44.99
N ASN A 8 1.73 18.78 45.40
CA ASN A 8 0.72 19.72 44.91
C ASN A 8 1.37 20.96 44.26
N HIS A 9 0.57 21.63 43.42
CA HIS A 9 0.63 23.05 42.95
C HIS A 9 1.47 23.44 41.70
N PRO A 10 1.17 24.60 41.08
CA PRO A 10 -0.10 25.02 40.44
C PRO A 10 0.16 25.68 39.07
N THR A 11 -0.86 26.14 38.34
CA THR A 11 -0.95 27.49 37.71
C THR A 11 -1.99 27.58 36.58
N ARG A 12 -2.38 28.83 36.33
CA ARG A 12 -3.62 29.36 35.74
C ARG A 12 -3.69 29.26 34.20
N ARG A 13 -4.93 29.28 33.70
CA ARG A 13 -5.33 29.51 32.30
C ARG A 13 -4.96 30.91 31.77
N ALA A 14 -4.76 31.02 30.46
CA ALA A 14 -5.10 32.17 29.62
C ALA A 14 -5.31 31.75 28.14
N PRO A 15 -6.05 32.51 27.31
CA PRO A 15 -6.98 31.97 26.31
C PRO A 15 -6.48 31.97 24.84
N HIS A 16 -7.14 31.16 24.01
CA HIS A 16 -7.01 31.14 22.55
C HIS A 16 -7.64 32.38 21.87
N PRO A 17 -7.07 32.91 20.78
CA PRO A 17 -7.77 33.84 19.89
C PRO A 17 -8.61 33.09 18.84
N PRO A 18 -9.68 33.71 18.28
CA PRO A 18 -10.56 33.07 17.32
C PRO A 18 -10.01 33.21 15.89
N SER A 19 -10.18 32.17 15.06
CA SER A 19 -9.97 32.28 13.62
C SER A 19 -11.17 31.69 12.87
N SER A 20 -11.92 32.55 12.20
CA SER A 20 -12.88 32.21 11.14
C SER A 20 -12.27 32.57 9.76
N PRO A 21 -12.97 32.26 8.65
CA PRO A 21 -12.61 31.23 7.68
C PRO A 21 -11.73 31.76 6.53
N VAL A 22 -10.90 30.89 5.92
CA VAL A 22 -10.22 31.20 4.65
C VAL A 22 -10.72 30.25 3.57
N SER A 23 -11.50 30.81 2.65
CA SER A 23 -11.88 30.22 1.36
C SER A 23 -10.65 30.16 0.44
N TYR A 24 -10.38 29.00 -0.15
CA TYR A 24 -9.37 28.86 -1.20
C TYR A 24 -10.05 28.70 -2.56
N ASP A 25 -9.91 29.73 -3.38
CA ASP A 25 -10.31 29.77 -4.78
C ASP A 25 -9.18 29.17 -5.65
N CYS A 26 -9.55 28.33 -6.62
CA CYS A 26 -8.62 27.50 -7.40
C CYS A 26 -8.37 28.10 -8.80
N PRO A 27 -7.12 28.42 -9.19
CA PRO A 27 -6.86 28.96 -10.53
C PRO A 27 -6.77 27.84 -11.60
N ARG A 28 -7.54 27.99 -12.67
CA ARG A 28 -7.51 27.17 -13.89
C ARG A 28 -6.17 27.31 -14.64
N TYR A 29 -5.56 26.18 -15.00
CA TYR A 29 -4.37 26.10 -15.84
C TYR A 29 -4.69 26.41 -17.32
N ARG A 30 -3.99 27.38 -17.90
CA ARG A 30 -3.99 27.68 -19.35
C ARG A 30 -2.70 27.14 -19.97
N LYS A 31 -2.82 26.34 -21.03
CA LYS A 31 -1.69 25.85 -21.85
C LYS A 31 -1.10 26.99 -22.67
N SER A 32 0.22 27.15 -22.68
CA SER A 32 0.93 27.95 -23.69
C SER A 32 2.07 27.14 -24.31
N SER A 33 1.98 26.95 -25.62
CA SER A 33 3.01 26.46 -26.52
C SER A 33 4.11 27.50 -26.70
N VAL A 34 5.36 27.05 -26.81
CA VAL A 34 6.49 27.90 -27.20
C VAL A 34 7.01 27.42 -28.55
N TYR A 35 6.82 28.28 -29.54
CA TYR A 35 7.50 28.23 -30.84
C TYR A 35 8.90 28.83 -30.70
N THR A 36 9.88 28.17 -31.31
CA THR A 36 11.23 28.70 -31.54
C THR A 36 11.19 29.79 -32.60
N ASN A 37 11.92 30.90 -32.39
CA ASN A 37 12.50 31.66 -33.49
C ASN A 37 13.79 32.38 -33.09
N SER A 38 14.71 32.37 -34.04
CA SER A 38 16.04 32.95 -34.06
C SER A 38 16.00 34.46 -34.29
N THR A 39 16.95 35.20 -33.71
CA THR A 39 17.49 36.42 -34.33
C THR A 39 18.85 36.80 -33.73
N LEU A 40 19.79 37.11 -34.63
CA LEU A 40 21.08 37.73 -34.33
C LEU A 40 20.92 39.18 -33.87
N ALA A 41 21.78 39.63 -32.94
CA ALA A 41 22.20 41.03 -32.88
C ALA A 41 23.64 41.13 -32.34
N ARG A 42 24.50 41.81 -33.10
CA ARG A 42 25.87 42.21 -32.75
C ARG A 42 25.82 43.48 -31.90
N GLY A 43 26.76 43.63 -30.97
CA GLY A 43 27.10 44.90 -30.32
C GLY A 43 28.22 44.71 -29.29
N GLY A 44 29.42 45.22 -29.57
CA GLY A 44 30.61 45.05 -28.74
C GLY A 44 30.80 46.12 -27.67
N ALA A 45 31.60 45.81 -26.65
CA ALA A 45 32.39 46.76 -25.86
C ALA A 45 33.56 46.04 -25.16
N MET A 46 34.70 46.72 -25.09
CA MET A 46 36.03 46.26 -24.66
C MET A 46 36.18 46.01 -23.14
N GLN A 47 36.93 44.95 -22.85
CA GLN A 47 38.00 44.75 -21.85
C GLN A 47 38.06 45.61 -20.56
N HIS A 48 38.02 44.93 -19.41
CA HIS A 48 39.03 45.05 -18.35
C HIS A 48 39.24 43.67 -17.71
N ALA A 49 40.39 43.04 -17.97
CA ALA A 49 40.79 41.77 -17.34
C ALA A 49 41.77 42.04 -16.20
N THR A 50 41.33 41.86 -14.96
CA THR A 50 42.19 41.84 -13.77
C THR A 50 42.94 40.50 -13.71
N ARG A 51 44.25 40.52 -13.98
CA ARG A 51 45.12 39.34 -13.80
C ARG A 51 45.30 39.04 -12.30
N PHE A 52 44.70 37.97 -11.81
CA PHE A 52 45.06 37.38 -10.52
C PHE A 52 46.36 36.57 -10.66
N GLN A 53 47.45 37.04 -10.05
CA GLN A 53 48.68 36.25 -9.92
C GLN A 53 48.56 35.25 -8.76
N MET A 54 48.51 33.96 -9.08
CA MET A 54 48.64 32.85 -8.14
C MET A 54 50.12 32.53 -7.91
N THR A 55 50.60 32.68 -6.68
CA THR A 55 51.98 32.32 -6.30
C THR A 55 52.07 30.88 -5.80
N ARG A 56 53.18 30.18 -6.12
CA ARG A 56 53.46 28.77 -5.73
C ARG A 56 53.24 28.49 -4.24
N ARG A 57 53.42 29.49 -3.37
CA ARG A 57 53.21 29.40 -1.92
C ARG A 57 51.74 29.23 -1.50
N LYS A 58 50.78 29.76 -2.28
CA LYS A 58 49.33 29.57 -2.03
C LYS A 58 48.83 28.20 -2.51
N LEU A 59 49.46 27.61 -3.52
CA LEU A 59 49.13 26.28 -4.04
C LEU A 59 49.49 25.18 -3.02
N LEU A 60 50.69 25.26 -2.43
CA LEU A 60 51.17 24.29 -1.44
C LEU A 60 50.35 24.30 -0.14
N ARG A 61 49.84 25.48 0.27
CA ARG A 61 49.02 25.61 1.48
C ARG A 61 47.61 25.01 1.33
N ARG A 62 47.08 24.94 0.11
CA ARG A 62 45.80 24.25 -0.18
C ARG A 62 45.96 22.74 -0.34
N ALA A 63 47.12 22.26 -0.81
CA ALA A 63 47.41 20.83 -0.90
C ALA A 63 47.53 20.17 0.49
N ALA A 64 48.05 20.87 1.49
CA ALA A 64 48.17 20.37 2.86
C ALA A 64 46.81 20.16 3.57
N ALA A 65 45.77 20.93 3.21
CA ALA A 65 44.43 20.80 3.79
C ALA A 65 43.65 19.58 3.26
N LEU A 66 44.07 18.99 2.13
CA LEU A 66 43.48 17.78 1.55
C LEU A 66 44.08 16.48 2.11
N ALA A 67 45.28 16.53 2.70
CA ALA A 67 45.97 15.35 3.23
C ALA A 67 45.38 14.84 4.56
N THR A 68 44.65 15.68 5.30
CA THR A 68 44.07 15.33 6.61
C THR A 68 42.71 14.63 6.52
N PHE A 69 42.10 14.53 5.33
CA PHE A 69 40.80 13.85 5.13
C PHE A 69 40.92 12.42 4.59
N GLY A 70 42.12 11.98 4.17
CA GLY A 70 42.35 10.64 3.63
C GLY A 70 41.94 9.47 4.56
N PRO A 71 42.19 9.54 5.89
CA PRO A 71 41.76 8.49 6.82
C PRO A 71 40.24 8.46 7.03
N LEU A 72 39.58 9.63 6.96
CA LEU A 72 38.13 9.74 7.13
C LEU A 72 37.37 9.16 5.93
N PHE A 73 37.88 9.36 4.71
CA PHE A 73 37.33 8.80 3.48
C PHE A 73 37.42 7.26 3.43
N LYS A 74 38.54 6.68 3.89
CA LYS A 74 38.70 5.21 3.96
C LYS A 74 37.82 4.54 5.02
N ALA A 75 37.54 5.24 6.12
CA ALA A 75 36.63 4.75 7.16
C ALA A 75 35.16 4.77 6.68
N THR A 76 34.76 5.79 5.92
CA THR A 76 33.42 5.85 5.31
C THR A 76 33.22 4.83 4.19
N GLU A 77 34.24 4.52 3.39
CA GLU A 77 34.17 3.44 2.39
C GLU A 77 33.99 2.06 3.02
N ARG A 78 34.66 1.79 4.16
CA ARG A 78 34.56 0.50 4.86
C ARG A 78 33.21 0.27 5.52
N VAL A 79 32.56 1.33 6.00
CA VAL A 79 31.21 1.24 6.61
C VAL A 79 30.13 1.22 5.54
N ALA A 80 30.31 1.88 4.40
CA ALA A 80 29.39 1.80 3.26
C ALA A 80 29.39 0.41 2.58
N ASN A 81 30.54 -0.28 2.52
CA ASN A 81 30.66 -1.60 1.91
C ASN A 81 30.17 -2.77 2.78
N ALA A 82 29.94 -2.57 4.07
CA ALA A 82 29.51 -3.65 4.97
C ALA A 82 28.00 -3.97 4.89
N GLN A 83 27.19 -3.11 4.24
CA GLN A 83 25.74 -3.31 4.07
C GLN A 83 25.32 -3.75 2.65
N THR A 84 26.21 -3.71 1.66
CA THR A 84 25.96 -4.30 0.35
C THR A 84 26.54 -5.70 0.29
N LYS A 85 25.78 -6.69 0.76
CA LYS A 85 25.98 -8.06 0.25
C LYS A 85 25.98 -7.97 -1.28
N SER A 86 27.08 -8.41 -1.87
CA SER A 86 27.43 -8.32 -3.28
C SER A 86 26.26 -8.68 -4.20
N ILE A 87 25.56 -7.66 -4.73
CA ILE A 87 24.81 -7.83 -5.97
C ILE A 87 25.89 -7.97 -7.04
N ASN A 88 25.97 -9.12 -7.69
CA ASN A 88 26.87 -9.33 -8.81
C ASN A 88 26.37 -8.49 -9.99
N PRO A 89 27.03 -7.38 -10.38
CA PRO A 89 26.60 -6.57 -11.52
C PRO A 89 26.91 -7.25 -12.87
N TYR A 90 27.56 -8.41 -12.86
CA TYR A 90 27.96 -9.17 -14.05
C TYR A 90 27.01 -10.32 -14.43
N SER A 91 25.87 -10.45 -13.78
CA SER A 91 24.76 -11.25 -14.33
C SER A 91 24.30 -10.57 -15.62
N ALA A 92 24.80 -11.03 -16.77
CA ALA A 92 24.25 -10.62 -18.05
C ALA A 92 22.75 -10.97 -18.02
N PRO A 93 21.82 -10.00 -17.92
CA PRO A 93 20.40 -10.32 -17.70
C PRO A 93 19.85 -11.20 -18.83
N SER A 94 20.44 -11.08 -20.03
CA SER A 94 20.18 -11.92 -21.20
C SER A 94 20.38 -13.43 -20.99
N LYS A 95 21.17 -13.84 -19.98
CA LYS A 95 21.43 -15.24 -19.61
C LYS A 95 20.65 -15.70 -18.38
N LEU A 96 19.88 -14.83 -17.74
CA LEU A 96 19.10 -15.18 -16.55
C LEU A 96 17.96 -16.12 -16.96
N ARG A 97 17.82 -17.24 -16.26
CA ARG A 97 16.82 -18.27 -16.55
C ARG A 97 16.19 -18.76 -15.27
N ILE A 98 14.87 -18.93 -15.30
CA ILE A 98 14.12 -19.64 -14.26
C ILE A 98 14.53 -21.11 -14.28
N THR A 99 14.94 -21.64 -13.13
CA THR A 99 15.39 -23.03 -12.99
C THR A 99 14.36 -23.89 -12.25
N ASP A 100 13.62 -23.30 -11.31
CA ASP A 100 12.68 -24.04 -10.49
C ASP A 100 11.60 -23.12 -9.90
N VAL A 101 10.48 -23.73 -9.50
CA VAL A 101 9.45 -23.08 -8.68
C VAL A 101 9.06 -24.05 -7.58
N ARG A 102 9.11 -23.58 -6.33
CA ARG A 102 8.71 -24.33 -5.14
C ARG A 102 7.76 -23.50 -4.30
N ALA A 103 7.05 -24.15 -3.39
CA ALA A 103 6.16 -23.50 -2.45
C ALA A 103 6.53 -23.84 -1.01
N CYS A 104 6.25 -22.93 -0.09
CA CYS A 104 6.30 -23.12 1.34
C CYS A 104 5.03 -22.51 1.93
N ARG A 105 4.34 -23.25 2.81
CA ARG A 105 3.20 -22.72 3.57
C ARG A 105 3.71 -22.20 4.90
N ILE A 106 3.36 -20.94 5.20
CA ILE A 106 3.67 -20.30 6.46
C ILE A 106 2.42 -20.37 7.34
N ALA A 107 2.52 -21.11 8.44
CA ALA A 107 1.44 -21.22 9.42
C ALA A 107 1.34 -19.94 10.26
N SER A 108 0.14 -19.38 10.34
CA SER A 108 -0.21 -18.21 11.17
C SER A 108 -1.66 -18.35 11.65
N ASN A 109 -2.46 -17.29 11.66
CA ASN A 109 -3.92 -17.39 11.82
C ASN A 109 -4.58 -18.20 10.68
N TYR A 110 -3.92 -18.27 9.52
CA TYR A 110 -4.20 -19.20 8.43
C TYR A 110 -2.88 -19.73 7.83
N ASP A 111 -2.97 -20.68 6.88
CA ASP A 111 -1.82 -21.22 6.17
C ASP A 111 -1.57 -20.49 4.85
N TYR A 112 -0.59 -19.59 4.84
CA TYR A 112 -0.28 -18.72 3.71
C TYR A 112 0.74 -19.37 2.76
N PRO A 113 0.38 -19.68 1.49
CA PRO A 113 1.30 -20.29 0.55
C PRO A 113 2.17 -19.24 -0.13
N ILE A 114 3.48 -19.32 0.07
CA ILE A 114 4.49 -18.50 -0.61
C ILE A 114 5.22 -19.37 -1.62
N ILE A 115 5.24 -18.95 -2.89
CA ILE A 115 6.12 -19.55 -3.89
C ILE A 115 7.47 -18.86 -3.91
N LYS A 116 8.47 -19.62 -4.31
CA LYS A 116 9.81 -19.15 -4.63
C LYS A 116 10.20 -19.57 -6.04
N ILE A 117 10.48 -18.59 -6.90
CA ILE A 117 11.04 -18.80 -8.24
C ILE A 117 12.56 -18.73 -8.13
N TYR A 118 13.24 -19.83 -8.48
CA TYR A 118 14.70 -19.93 -8.49
C TYR A 118 15.23 -19.60 -9.89
N THR A 119 16.45 -19.06 -9.94
CA THR A 119 17.15 -18.79 -11.20
C THR A 119 18.53 -19.45 -11.24
N ASN A 120 19.19 -19.41 -12.39
CA ASN A 120 20.54 -19.92 -12.62
C ASN A 120 21.67 -18.97 -12.17
N GLN A 121 21.36 -17.84 -11.52
CA GLN A 121 22.33 -16.82 -11.12
C GLN A 121 22.10 -16.34 -9.68
N ASP A 122 21.64 -17.24 -8.80
CA ASP A 122 21.44 -17.01 -7.35
C ASP A 122 20.50 -15.85 -6.97
N VAL A 123 19.76 -15.30 -7.94
CA VAL A 123 18.62 -14.40 -7.69
C VAL A 123 17.35 -15.24 -7.61
N TYR A 124 16.41 -14.85 -6.74
CA TYR A 124 15.12 -15.51 -6.62
C TYR A 124 14.01 -14.50 -6.34
N GLY A 125 12.78 -14.90 -6.67
CA GLY A 125 11.56 -14.13 -6.42
C GLY A 125 10.63 -14.84 -5.45
N LEU A 126 9.95 -14.08 -4.60
CA LEU A 126 8.88 -14.57 -3.72
C LEU A 126 7.54 -14.00 -4.17
N GLY A 127 6.49 -14.82 -4.07
CA GLY A 127 5.12 -14.36 -4.32
C GLY A 127 4.12 -15.17 -3.51
N GLU A 128 3.07 -14.51 -3.04
CA GLU A 128 2.02 -15.15 -2.24
C GLU A 128 0.87 -15.62 -3.15
N VAL A 129 0.43 -16.86 -2.94
CA VAL A 129 -0.85 -17.33 -3.47
C VAL A 129 -1.96 -16.83 -2.56
N ARG A 130 -2.51 -15.66 -2.94
CA ARG A 130 -3.63 -14.93 -2.34
C ARG A 130 -4.37 -15.67 -1.20
N ASP A 131 -4.43 -15.04 -0.02
CA ASP A 131 -5.48 -15.23 1.00
C ASP A 131 -5.63 -16.68 1.44
N ALA A 132 -4.56 -17.23 2.00
CA ALA A 132 -4.49 -18.64 2.44
C ALA A 132 -4.92 -19.65 1.37
N GLY A 133 -4.59 -19.35 0.10
CA GLY A 133 -4.99 -20.15 -1.05
C GLY A 133 -4.32 -21.53 -1.11
N VAL A 134 -4.34 -22.13 -2.30
CA VAL A 134 -3.73 -23.44 -2.56
C VAL A 134 -2.52 -23.25 -3.45
N GLU A 135 -1.33 -23.63 -2.98
CA GLU A 135 -0.05 -23.49 -3.70
C GLU A 135 -0.05 -24.18 -5.07
N GLY A 136 -0.86 -25.25 -5.22
CA GLY A 136 -1.06 -25.95 -6.48
C GLY A 136 -1.49 -25.03 -7.63
N LEU A 137 -2.22 -23.95 -7.34
CA LEU A 137 -2.62 -22.95 -8.34
C LEU A 137 -1.43 -22.25 -8.99
N ALA A 138 -0.32 -22.10 -8.28
CA ALA A 138 0.93 -21.56 -8.83
C ALA A 138 1.82 -22.68 -9.39
N LEU A 139 1.93 -23.81 -8.68
CA LEU A 139 2.81 -24.92 -9.08
C LEU A 139 2.40 -25.57 -10.40
N VAL A 140 1.10 -25.59 -10.74
CA VAL A 140 0.62 -26.06 -12.05
C VAL A 140 1.14 -25.21 -13.21
N LEU A 141 1.49 -23.94 -12.96
CA LEU A 141 1.98 -23.01 -13.98
C LEU A 141 3.50 -23.14 -14.22
N LYS A 142 4.23 -23.81 -13.33
CA LYS A 142 5.69 -24.01 -13.38
C LYS A 142 6.21 -24.51 -14.73
N PRO A 143 5.64 -25.56 -15.37
CA PRO A 143 6.18 -26.08 -16.63
C PRO A 143 6.20 -25.05 -17.77
N HIS A 144 5.39 -23.99 -17.68
CA HIS A 144 5.30 -22.97 -18.71
C HIS A 144 6.37 -21.87 -18.59
N ILE A 145 7.02 -21.75 -17.43
CA ILE A 145 7.96 -20.65 -17.11
C ILE A 145 9.39 -21.12 -16.84
N VAL A 146 9.62 -22.39 -16.48
CA VAL A 146 10.98 -22.93 -16.34
C VAL A 146 11.73 -22.83 -17.67
N GLY A 147 13.00 -22.45 -17.60
CA GLY A 147 13.87 -22.21 -18.75
C GLY A 147 13.65 -20.86 -19.45
N GLN A 148 12.73 -20.01 -18.97
CA GLN A 148 12.50 -18.69 -19.54
C GLN A 148 13.29 -17.61 -18.81
N ASP A 149 13.48 -16.47 -19.48
CA ASP A 149 14.03 -15.26 -18.88
C ASP A 149 12.97 -14.59 -17.97
N PRO A 150 13.18 -14.52 -16.64
CA PRO A 150 12.20 -13.95 -15.72
C PRO A 150 11.98 -12.44 -15.90
N LEU A 151 12.84 -11.73 -16.64
CA LEU A 151 12.67 -10.30 -16.92
C LEU A 151 11.72 -10.03 -18.08
N ARG A 152 11.31 -11.07 -18.82
CA ARG A 152 10.24 -10.98 -19.84
C ARG A 152 8.87 -11.16 -19.19
N ILE A 153 8.54 -10.29 -18.25
CA ILE A 153 7.37 -10.42 -17.37
C ILE A 153 6.08 -10.52 -18.18
N GLU A 154 5.74 -9.54 -19.00
CA GLU A 154 4.47 -9.52 -19.75
C GLU A 154 4.35 -10.71 -20.71
N PRO A 155 5.36 -11.06 -21.53
CA PRO A 155 5.30 -12.27 -22.35
C PRO A 155 5.10 -13.57 -21.55
N LEU A 156 5.68 -13.68 -20.34
CA LEU A 156 5.48 -14.84 -19.48
C LEU A 156 4.06 -14.87 -18.90
N LEU A 157 3.58 -13.73 -18.42
CA LEU A 157 2.24 -13.57 -17.90
C LEU A 157 1.19 -13.86 -18.97
N ASP A 158 1.36 -13.35 -20.19
CA ASP A 158 0.47 -13.65 -21.31
C ASP A 158 0.46 -15.15 -21.66
N ARG A 159 1.64 -15.80 -21.62
CA ARG A 159 1.76 -17.25 -21.86
C ARG A 159 0.97 -18.07 -20.84
N ILE A 160 1.08 -17.74 -19.55
CA ILE A 160 0.46 -18.51 -18.47
C ILE A 160 -1.01 -18.13 -18.24
N ARG A 161 -1.47 -16.97 -18.74
CA ARG A 161 -2.83 -16.47 -18.51
C ARG A 161 -3.90 -17.49 -18.89
N LYS A 162 -3.73 -18.23 -19.99
CA LYS A 162 -4.69 -19.25 -20.46
C LYS A 162 -4.81 -20.48 -19.56
N PHE A 163 -3.82 -20.69 -18.69
CA PHE A 163 -3.80 -21.78 -17.70
C PHE A 163 -4.14 -21.27 -16.29
N ALA A 164 -4.28 -19.95 -16.13
CA ALA A 164 -4.69 -19.32 -14.90
C ALA A 164 -6.21 -19.18 -14.85
N ASN A 165 -6.76 -19.29 -13.64
CA ASN A 165 -8.17 -19.01 -13.39
C ASN A 165 -8.35 -17.57 -12.88
N HIS A 166 -9.56 -17.19 -12.48
CA HIS A 166 -9.96 -15.84 -12.13
C HIS A 166 -10.36 -15.76 -10.65
N ARG A 167 -10.56 -14.56 -10.11
CA ARG A 167 -11.01 -14.36 -8.71
C ARG A 167 -10.09 -15.11 -7.74
N ARG A 168 -10.65 -15.84 -6.76
CA ARG A 168 -9.88 -16.60 -5.75
C ARG A 168 -8.94 -17.64 -6.36
N THR A 169 -9.33 -18.27 -7.46
CA THR A 169 -8.51 -19.30 -8.13
C THR A 169 -7.44 -18.70 -9.05
N GLY A 170 -7.45 -17.39 -9.27
CA GLY A 170 -6.38 -16.65 -9.96
C GLY A 170 -5.17 -16.33 -9.09
N GLY A 171 -5.15 -16.76 -7.82
CA GLY A 171 -4.05 -16.48 -6.89
C GLY A 171 -2.68 -16.99 -7.36
N GLY A 172 -2.64 -18.11 -8.09
CA GLY A 172 -1.38 -18.67 -8.60
C GLY A 172 -0.71 -17.80 -9.67
N TYR A 173 -1.51 -17.16 -10.54
CA TYR A 173 -1.02 -16.20 -11.52
C TYR A 173 -0.42 -14.98 -10.84
N SER A 174 -1.12 -14.45 -9.82
CA SER A 174 -0.68 -13.29 -9.04
C SER A 174 0.62 -13.58 -8.30
N ALA A 175 0.76 -14.79 -7.73
CA ALA A 175 1.98 -15.22 -7.05
C ALA A 175 3.20 -15.21 -8.00
N ILE A 176 3.02 -15.69 -9.24
CA ILE A 176 4.09 -15.66 -10.24
C ILE A 176 4.43 -14.22 -10.62
N ASP A 177 3.43 -13.38 -10.89
CA ASP A 177 3.63 -11.97 -11.22
C ASP A 177 4.44 -11.22 -10.15
N ILE A 178 4.04 -11.36 -8.87
CA ILE A 178 4.75 -10.78 -7.73
C ILE A 178 6.20 -11.28 -7.67
N ALA A 179 6.42 -12.59 -7.84
CA ALA A 179 7.76 -13.17 -7.79
C ALA A 179 8.66 -12.72 -8.96
N LEU A 180 8.10 -12.55 -10.16
CA LEU A 180 8.84 -12.03 -11.31
C LEU A 180 9.25 -10.56 -11.09
N HIS A 181 8.36 -9.73 -10.54
CA HIS A 181 8.68 -8.35 -10.18
C HIS A 181 9.70 -8.25 -9.04
N ASP A 182 9.66 -9.15 -8.05
CA ASP A 182 10.67 -9.27 -7.01
C ASP A 182 12.06 -9.61 -7.61
N ILE A 183 12.12 -10.55 -8.57
CA ILE A 183 13.36 -10.83 -9.33
C ILE A 183 13.84 -9.59 -10.06
N ALA A 184 12.96 -8.91 -10.81
CA ALA A 184 13.33 -7.73 -11.58
C ALA A 184 13.90 -6.63 -10.68
N GLY A 185 13.26 -6.33 -9.54
CA GLY A 185 13.76 -5.36 -8.57
C GLY A 185 15.16 -5.72 -8.06
N LYS A 186 15.39 -6.99 -7.70
CA LYS A 186 16.69 -7.50 -7.25
C LYS A 186 17.76 -7.42 -8.33
N VAL A 187 17.44 -7.79 -9.57
CA VAL A 187 18.38 -7.75 -10.70
C VAL A 187 18.77 -6.31 -11.03
N TYR A 188 17.82 -5.38 -11.04
CA TYR A 188 18.08 -3.98 -11.33
C TYR A 188 18.61 -3.18 -10.12
N GLY A 189 18.65 -3.79 -8.94
CA GLY A 189 19.10 -3.11 -7.70
C GLY A 189 18.16 -1.98 -7.27
N VAL A 190 16.87 -2.07 -7.58
CA VAL A 190 15.87 -1.06 -7.23
C VAL A 190 14.69 -1.69 -6.49
N PRO A 191 14.04 -0.96 -5.57
CA PRO A 191 12.82 -1.45 -4.96
C PRO A 191 11.69 -1.55 -6.01
N VAL A 192 10.80 -2.54 -5.89
CA VAL A 192 9.78 -2.86 -6.92
C VAL A 192 8.89 -1.66 -7.30
N TRP A 193 8.53 -0.80 -6.34
CA TRP A 193 7.76 0.42 -6.63
C TRP A 193 8.45 1.35 -7.63
N ARG A 194 9.78 1.23 -7.79
CA ARG A 194 10.52 2.01 -8.78
C ARG A 194 10.30 1.53 -10.21
N LEU A 195 9.98 0.25 -10.41
CA LEU A 195 9.65 -0.32 -11.71
C LEU A 195 8.32 0.23 -12.27
N ILE A 196 7.42 0.70 -11.39
CA ILE A 196 6.06 1.11 -11.74
C ILE A 196 5.96 2.61 -12.09
N GLY A 197 6.88 3.46 -11.61
CA GLY A 197 6.74 4.91 -11.86
C GLY A 197 7.64 5.79 -11.01
N SER A 198 7.11 6.91 -10.49
CA SER A 198 7.77 7.89 -9.60
C SER A 198 7.35 7.74 -8.13
N LYS A 199 8.14 8.26 -7.17
CA LYS A 199 7.78 8.23 -5.74
C LYS A 199 6.85 9.41 -5.46
N TYR A 200 5.63 9.14 -4.97
CA TYR A 200 4.67 10.21 -4.62
C TYR A 200 4.51 10.43 -3.11
N ARG A 201 4.97 9.48 -2.29
CA ARG A 201 4.85 9.52 -0.83
C ARG A 201 5.87 8.62 -0.16
N ASP A 202 6.24 8.96 1.07
CA ASP A 202 7.19 8.19 1.89
C ASP A 202 6.51 7.16 2.79
N ARG A 203 5.22 7.34 3.08
CA ARG A 203 4.42 6.47 3.94
C ARG A 203 3.06 6.21 3.31
N ILE A 204 2.55 5.01 3.51
CA ILE A 204 1.18 4.62 3.16
C ILE A 204 0.38 4.57 4.45
N ARG A 205 -0.75 5.28 4.51
CA ARG A 205 -1.69 5.15 5.62
C ARG A 205 -2.41 3.82 5.48
N ILE A 206 -2.39 3.02 6.54
CA ILE A 206 -3.15 1.78 6.64
C ILE A 206 -4.35 1.99 7.55
N TYR A 207 -5.46 1.33 7.24
CA TYR A 207 -6.54 1.18 8.20
C TYR A 207 -6.25 -0.01 9.13
N CYS A 208 -6.86 -0.01 10.31
CA CYS A 208 -6.82 -1.13 11.25
C CYS A 208 -8.22 -1.65 11.50
N ASP A 209 -8.33 -2.97 11.59
CA ASP A 209 -9.52 -3.66 12.06
C ASP A 209 -9.32 -4.21 13.48
N THR A 210 -10.36 -4.80 14.05
CA THR A 210 -10.30 -5.55 15.30
C THR A 210 -11.24 -6.74 15.30
N THR A 211 -11.01 -7.69 16.21
CA THR A 211 -11.88 -8.85 16.36
C THR A 211 -13.29 -8.46 16.79
N GLU A 212 -14.28 -9.08 16.14
CA GLU A 212 -15.72 -8.88 16.40
C GLU A 212 -16.15 -9.27 17.82
N SER A 213 -17.22 -8.64 18.30
CA SER A 213 -17.92 -9.00 19.53
C SER A 213 -19.43 -8.83 19.30
N LYS A 214 -20.26 -9.69 19.89
CA LYS A 214 -21.72 -9.50 19.92
C LYS A 214 -22.18 -8.36 20.83
N ASP A 215 -21.27 -7.80 21.62
CA ASP A 215 -21.50 -6.61 22.44
C ASP A 215 -20.85 -5.38 21.78
N PRO A 216 -21.64 -4.37 21.38
CA PRO A 216 -21.15 -3.10 20.81
C PRO A 216 -20.10 -2.41 21.67
N LYS A 217 -20.24 -2.44 23.01
CA LYS A 217 -19.30 -1.78 23.93
C LYS A 217 -17.95 -2.46 23.90
N VAL A 218 -17.93 -3.79 23.91
CA VAL A 218 -16.67 -4.56 23.81
C VAL A 218 -16.00 -4.33 22.46
N TYR A 219 -16.77 -4.24 21.38
CA TYR A 219 -16.25 -3.91 20.05
C TYR A 219 -15.62 -2.51 20.03
N ALA A 220 -16.35 -1.51 20.54
CA ALA A 220 -15.89 -0.12 20.65
C ALA A 220 -14.60 0.01 21.50
N GLU A 221 -14.53 -0.66 22.66
CA GLU A 221 -13.32 -0.67 23.49
C GLU A 221 -12.12 -1.31 22.79
N ARG A 222 -12.33 -2.36 21.99
CA ARG A 222 -11.26 -2.95 21.17
C ARG A 222 -10.78 -1.97 20.10
N MET A 223 -11.70 -1.23 19.47
CA MET A 223 -11.33 -0.22 18.48
C MET A 223 -10.58 0.96 19.11
N LYS A 224 -11.01 1.40 20.30
CA LYS A 224 -10.30 2.41 21.09
C LYS A 224 -8.86 2.00 21.38
N LYS A 225 -8.61 0.73 21.74
CA LYS A 225 -7.25 0.22 21.90
C LYS A 225 -6.44 0.32 20.61
N ARG A 226 -7.04 0.12 19.43
CA ARG A 226 -6.34 0.37 18.14
C ARG A 226 -5.98 1.84 17.98
N LYS A 227 -6.87 2.75 18.35
CA LYS A 227 -6.57 4.19 18.36
C LYS A 227 -5.40 4.52 19.30
N GLU A 228 -5.37 3.93 20.49
CA GLU A 228 -4.28 4.09 21.46
C GLU A 228 -2.92 3.56 20.93
N MET A 229 -2.93 2.58 20.01
CA MET A 229 -1.74 2.13 19.28
C MET A 229 -1.26 3.13 18.19
N GLY A 230 -1.98 4.22 17.96
CA GLY A 230 -1.62 5.26 16.99
C GLY A 230 -2.24 5.08 15.59
N PHE A 231 -3.17 4.14 15.40
CA PHE A 231 -3.93 4.06 14.16
C PHE A 231 -4.84 5.27 13.99
N THR A 232 -5.00 5.70 12.74
CA THR A 232 -5.78 6.89 12.39
C THR A 232 -6.92 6.59 11.44
N PHE A 233 -7.01 5.38 10.89
CA PHE A 233 -8.10 4.95 10.02
C PHE A 233 -8.56 3.59 10.51
N PHE A 234 -9.87 3.41 10.65
CA PHE A 234 -10.45 2.19 11.17
C PHE A 234 -11.40 1.54 10.17
N LYS A 235 -11.44 0.22 10.19
CA LYS A 235 -12.44 -0.62 9.53
C LYS A 235 -13.07 -1.51 10.59
N MET A 236 -14.33 -1.87 10.42
CA MET A 236 -15.00 -2.86 11.25
C MET A 236 -15.80 -3.84 10.40
N ASP A 237 -15.76 -5.11 10.76
CA ASP A 237 -16.69 -6.10 10.26
C ASP A 237 -18.06 -5.89 10.92
N LEU A 238 -19.09 -5.64 10.10
CA LEU A 238 -20.46 -5.31 10.50
C LEU A 238 -21.47 -6.29 9.91
N GLY A 239 -21.17 -7.58 10.04
CA GLY A 239 -22.01 -8.63 9.48
C GLY A 239 -23.21 -9.02 10.35
N THR A 240 -24.19 -9.68 9.72
CA THR A 240 -25.45 -10.05 10.37
C THR A 240 -25.27 -11.07 11.50
N GLN A 241 -24.13 -11.77 11.57
CA GLN A 241 -23.74 -12.63 12.69
C GLN A 241 -23.68 -11.90 14.04
N LEU A 242 -23.43 -10.59 14.02
CA LEU A 242 -23.40 -9.76 15.23
C LEU A 242 -24.78 -9.72 15.90
N VAL A 243 -25.86 -9.81 15.12
CA VAL A 243 -27.25 -9.62 15.58
C VAL A 243 -28.15 -10.83 15.36
N SER A 244 -27.71 -11.85 14.61
CA SER A 244 -28.53 -13.02 14.22
C SER A 244 -29.06 -13.85 15.40
N HIS A 245 -28.41 -13.76 16.56
CA HIS A 245 -28.85 -14.41 17.79
C HIS A 245 -30.08 -13.73 18.44
N ILE A 246 -30.49 -12.56 17.96
CA ILE A 246 -31.64 -11.81 18.46
C ILE A 246 -32.86 -12.16 17.59
N PRO A 247 -33.94 -12.69 18.17
CA PRO A 247 -35.13 -13.06 17.40
C PRO A 247 -35.68 -11.91 16.56
N GLY A 248 -35.90 -12.18 15.27
CA GLY A 248 -36.42 -11.23 14.29
C GLY A 248 -35.43 -10.16 13.82
N ALA A 249 -34.16 -10.22 14.21
CA ALA A 249 -33.14 -9.28 13.71
C ALA A 249 -32.67 -9.60 12.28
N VAL A 250 -32.76 -10.86 11.87
CA VAL A 250 -32.30 -11.33 10.55
C VAL A 250 -33.41 -12.17 9.92
N ASP A 251 -33.59 -12.04 8.61
CA ASP A 251 -34.57 -12.81 7.84
C ASP A 251 -34.04 -14.19 7.44
N TYR A 252 -34.84 -14.95 6.70
CA TYR A 252 -34.49 -16.29 6.24
C TYR A 252 -33.30 -16.34 5.26
N ARG A 253 -32.96 -15.21 4.62
CA ARG A 253 -31.83 -15.08 3.69
C ARG A 253 -30.54 -14.75 4.42
N GLY A 254 -30.59 -14.40 5.71
CA GLY A 254 -29.43 -13.92 6.45
C GLY A 254 -29.23 -12.41 6.34
N VAL A 255 -30.24 -11.66 5.86
CA VAL A 255 -30.22 -10.21 5.74
C VAL A 255 -30.90 -9.58 6.97
N ALA A 256 -30.29 -8.53 7.54
CA ALA A 256 -30.90 -7.79 8.64
C ALA A 256 -32.29 -7.22 8.27
N THR A 257 -33.26 -7.48 9.15
CA THR A 257 -34.56 -6.78 9.14
C THR A 257 -34.38 -5.34 9.59
N GLU A 258 -35.44 -4.53 9.61
CA GLU A 258 -35.39 -3.18 10.21
C GLU A 258 -34.92 -3.20 11.66
N LYS A 259 -35.27 -4.25 12.43
CA LYS A 259 -34.78 -4.44 13.79
C LYS A 259 -33.28 -4.71 13.81
N GLY A 260 -32.80 -5.64 12.98
CA GLY A 260 -31.38 -5.95 12.91
C GLY A 260 -30.54 -4.78 12.42
N LEU A 261 -31.04 -4.02 11.46
CA LEU A 261 -30.32 -2.87 10.91
C LEU A 261 -30.14 -1.76 11.96
N LYS A 262 -31.16 -1.50 12.79
CA LYS A 262 -31.03 -0.61 13.94
C LYS A 262 -29.98 -1.10 14.93
N LEU A 263 -29.96 -2.40 15.23
CA LEU A 263 -28.94 -2.98 16.11
C LEU A 263 -27.53 -2.88 15.51
N LEU A 264 -27.36 -3.11 14.22
CA LEU A 264 -26.07 -2.89 13.53
C LEU A 264 -25.65 -1.41 13.60
N CYS A 265 -26.59 -0.47 13.48
CA CYS A 265 -26.32 0.94 13.65
C CYS A 265 -25.82 1.29 15.07
N GLU A 266 -26.28 0.58 16.11
CA GLU A 266 -25.75 0.73 17.48
C GLU A 266 -24.26 0.35 17.57
N PHE A 267 -23.80 -0.65 16.80
CA PHE A 267 -22.37 -0.98 16.71
C PHE A 267 -21.57 0.15 16.08
N ILE A 268 -22.07 0.74 14.98
CA ILE A 268 -21.40 1.86 14.33
C ILE A 268 -21.33 3.06 15.28
N GLN A 269 -22.44 3.39 15.95
CA GLN A 269 -22.50 4.46 16.95
C GLN A 269 -21.47 4.25 18.06
N ALA A 270 -21.44 3.06 18.66
CA ALA A 270 -20.52 2.76 19.75
C ALA A 270 -19.05 2.91 19.32
N VAL A 271 -18.71 2.42 18.12
CA VAL A 271 -17.35 2.57 17.58
C VAL A 271 -17.03 4.04 17.29
N ARG A 272 -17.97 4.80 16.69
CA ARG A 272 -17.83 6.23 16.42
C ARG A 272 -17.55 7.03 17.69
N ASP A 273 -18.29 6.76 18.75
CA ASP A 273 -18.11 7.46 20.04
C ASP A 273 -16.75 7.13 20.67
N ALA A 274 -16.28 5.90 20.52
CA ALA A 274 -15.00 5.47 21.06
C ALA A 274 -13.78 6.04 20.30
N ILE A 275 -13.83 6.06 18.96
CA ILE A 275 -12.71 6.56 18.15
C ILE A 275 -12.78 8.06 17.84
N GLY A 276 -13.95 8.67 18.00
CA GLY A 276 -14.25 10.06 17.65
C GLY A 276 -14.71 10.22 16.19
N TRP A 277 -15.60 11.17 15.97
CA TRP A 277 -16.25 11.42 14.69
C TRP A 277 -15.30 11.94 13.59
N ASP A 278 -14.22 12.61 13.96
CA ASP A 278 -13.20 13.11 13.00
C ASP A 278 -12.36 11.99 12.36
N MET A 279 -12.36 10.79 12.93
CA MET A 279 -11.60 9.66 12.41
C MET A 279 -12.38 8.94 11.30
N PRO A 280 -11.76 8.60 10.15
CA PRO A 280 -12.43 7.80 9.13
C PRO A 280 -12.68 6.38 9.64
N LEU A 281 -13.92 5.93 9.44
CA LEU A 281 -14.40 4.59 9.78
C LEU A 281 -15.03 3.97 8.54
N ALA A 282 -14.60 2.79 8.15
CA ALA A 282 -15.24 1.98 7.13
C ALA A 282 -15.90 0.73 7.74
N ALA A 283 -16.80 0.10 7.00
CA ALA A 283 -17.42 -1.16 7.41
C ALA A 283 -17.53 -2.15 6.24
N ASP A 284 -17.59 -3.44 6.56
CA ASP A 284 -17.65 -4.56 5.61
C ASP A 284 -18.49 -5.73 6.14
N HIS A 285 -18.66 -6.78 5.33
CA HIS A 285 -19.26 -8.07 5.66
C HIS A 285 -20.76 -8.03 5.97
N PHE A 286 -21.52 -7.12 5.35
CA PHE A 286 -22.94 -6.86 5.63
C PHE A 286 -23.92 -8.02 5.38
N GLY A 287 -23.45 -9.16 4.86
CA GLY A 287 -24.25 -10.33 4.55
C GLY A 287 -24.60 -10.46 3.06
N PRO A 288 -25.54 -11.36 2.71
CA PRO A 288 -25.88 -11.68 1.33
C PRO A 288 -26.87 -10.67 0.75
N LEU A 289 -26.43 -9.41 0.61
CA LEU A 289 -27.29 -8.33 0.16
C LEU A 289 -27.55 -8.38 -1.36
N GLU A 290 -28.78 -8.07 -1.74
CA GLU A 290 -29.14 -7.67 -3.10
C GLU A 290 -29.16 -6.14 -3.21
N LEU A 291 -29.33 -5.60 -4.42
CA LEU A 291 -29.31 -4.17 -4.68
C LEU A 291 -30.24 -3.36 -3.76
N ASN A 292 -31.49 -3.80 -3.58
CA ASN A 292 -32.44 -3.09 -2.73
C ASN A 292 -32.09 -3.18 -1.25
N ASP A 293 -31.52 -4.31 -0.80
CA ASP A 293 -31.01 -4.46 0.55
C ASP A 293 -29.82 -3.53 0.78
N ALA A 294 -28.89 -3.44 -0.18
CA ALA A 294 -27.75 -2.54 -0.14
C ALA A 294 -28.17 -1.07 -0.05
N ILE A 295 -29.16 -0.64 -0.84
CA ILE A 295 -29.72 0.73 -0.77
C ILE A 295 -30.29 1.00 0.63
N ARG A 296 -31.01 0.03 1.20
CA ARG A 296 -31.60 0.13 2.54
C ARG A 296 -30.53 0.26 3.63
N TYR A 297 -29.47 -0.55 3.56
CA TYR A 297 -28.33 -0.48 4.48
C TYR A 297 -27.60 0.85 4.35
N ALA A 298 -27.30 1.28 3.12
CA ALA A 298 -26.60 2.54 2.87
C ALA A 298 -27.35 3.74 3.47
N ARG A 299 -28.68 3.81 3.31
CA ARG A 299 -29.51 4.85 3.93
C ARG A 299 -29.48 4.81 5.45
N ALA A 300 -29.51 3.61 6.05
CA ALA A 300 -29.42 3.47 7.50
C ALA A 300 -28.05 3.88 8.04
N PHE A 301 -26.97 3.64 7.27
CA PHE A 301 -25.61 3.95 7.68
C PHE A 301 -25.18 5.39 7.38
N GLU A 302 -25.91 6.10 6.52
CA GLU A 302 -25.61 7.49 6.11
C GLU A 302 -25.37 8.45 7.29
N PRO A 303 -26.17 8.44 8.38
CA PRO A 303 -25.94 9.33 9.52
C PRO A 303 -24.58 9.13 10.21
N TYR A 304 -23.95 7.97 10.03
CA TYR A 304 -22.68 7.60 10.65
C TYR A 304 -21.46 7.94 9.79
N GLN A 305 -21.65 8.53 8.61
CA GLN A 305 -20.59 9.11 7.76
C GLN A 305 -19.43 8.14 7.46
N LEU A 306 -19.74 6.87 7.17
CA LEU A 306 -18.71 5.88 6.85
C LEU A 306 -17.85 6.35 5.67
N ALA A 307 -16.54 6.14 5.75
CA ALA A 307 -15.60 6.45 4.68
C ALA A 307 -15.84 5.58 3.44
N TRP A 308 -16.20 4.31 3.66
CA TRP A 308 -16.79 3.43 2.67
C TRP A 308 -17.61 2.32 3.37
N ALA A 309 -18.55 1.74 2.62
CA ALA A 309 -19.21 0.48 2.93
C ALA A 309 -18.78 -0.54 1.85
N GLU A 310 -18.00 -1.54 2.26
CA GLU A 310 -17.32 -2.48 1.37
C GLU A 310 -18.24 -3.61 0.91
N ASP A 311 -18.07 -4.08 -0.33
CA ASP A 311 -18.70 -5.27 -0.89
C ASP A 311 -20.23 -5.40 -0.64
N MET A 312 -20.93 -4.27 -0.60
CA MET A 312 -22.38 -4.18 -0.36
C MET A 312 -23.22 -4.94 -1.39
N ILE A 313 -22.68 -5.20 -2.57
CA ILE A 313 -23.31 -6.02 -3.61
C ILE A 313 -22.32 -7.08 -4.10
N GLN A 314 -22.82 -8.26 -4.40
CA GLN A 314 -21.99 -9.34 -4.92
C GLN A 314 -21.54 -9.06 -6.36
N VAL A 315 -20.30 -9.42 -6.67
CA VAL A 315 -19.73 -9.27 -8.01
C VAL A 315 -20.55 -10.05 -9.04
N GLY A 316 -21.10 -9.34 -10.04
CA GLY A 316 -21.93 -9.89 -11.11
C GLY A 316 -23.44 -9.70 -10.89
N HIS A 317 -23.87 -9.05 -9.80
CA HIS A 317 -25.28 -8.78 -9.53
C HIS A 317 -25.91 -7.76 -10.50
N LEU A 318 -25.11 -6.86 -11.09
CA LEU A 318 -25.57 -5.89 -12.10
C LEU A 318 -25.63 -6.44 -13.55
N GLY A 319 -25.52 -7.76 -13.73
CA GLY A 319 -25.68 -8.44 -15.04
C GLY A 319 -24.38 -8.68 -15.81
N GLN A 320 -24.48 -9.35 -16.97
CA GLN A 320 -23.34 -9.53 -17.90
C GLN A 320 -22.88 -8.16 -18.41
N GLY A 321 -21.72 -7.70 -17.93
CA GLY A 321 -21.16 -6.39 -18.25
C GLY A 321 -21.22 -5.36 -17.10
N GLY A 322 -21.78 -5.73 -15.94
CA GLY A 322 -21.77 -4.91 -14.71
C GLY A 322 -20.68 -5.32 -13.72
N ASP A 323 -20.05 -4.30 -13.10
CA ASP A 323 -18.98 -4.25 -12.08
C ASP A 323 -17.62 -4.91 -12.37
N ALA A 324 -17.51 -5.80 -13.35
CA ALA A 324 -16.22 -6.30 -13.81
C ALA A 324 -16.19 -6.37 -15.34
N PRO A 325 -15.12 -5.89 -16.00
CA PRO A 325 -14.99 -6.02 -17.43
C PRO A 325 -15.01 -7.51 -17.82
N LEU A 326 -15.73 -7.79 -18.90
CA LEU A 326 -16.03 -9.13 -19.40
C LEU A 326 -14.78 -9.98 -19.67
N ASN A 327 -13.63 -9.33 -19.83
CA ASN A 327 -12.33 -9.98 -19.93
C ASN A 327 -11.21 -9.02 -19.49
N TRP A 328 -10.02 -9.57 -19.25
CA TRP A 328 -8.85 -8.79 -18.85
C TRP A 328 -8.36 -7.79 -19.92
N ARG A 329 -8.74 -7.96 -21.20
CA ARG A 329 -8.33 -7.06 -22.30
C ARG A 329 -9.10 -5.74 -22.25
N ALA A 330 -10.35 -5.77 -21.79
CA ALA A 330 -11.17 -4.57 -21.59
C ALA A 330 -10.65 -3.65 -20.46
N TYR A 331 -9.58 -4.02 -19.72
CA TYR A 331 -8.84 -3.11 -18.85
C TYR A 331 -7.68 -2.36 -19.55
N LYS A 332 -7.26 -2.80 -20.74
CA LYS A 332 -6.10 -2.23 -21.46
C LYS A 332 -6.49 -1.15 -22.48
N ASP A 333 -7.77 -1.05 -22.84
CA ASP A 333 -8.35 -0.03 -23.73
C ASP A 333 -9.00 1.09 -22.91
#